data_AF-A0A6P8THN1-F1
#
_entry.id   AF-A0A6P8THN1-F1
#
_cell.length_a   1.000
_cell.length_b   1.000
_cell.length_c   1.000
_cell.angle_alpha   90.00
_cell.angle_beta   90.00
_cell.angle_gamma   90.00
#
_symmetry.space_group_name_H-M   'P 1'
#
loop_
_entity.id
_entity.type
_entity.pdbx_description
1 polymer ?
#
loop_
_entity_poly.entity_id
_entity_poly.type
_entity_poly.pdbx_seq_one_letter_code
_entity_poly.pdbx_strand_id
1 'polypeptide(L)'
;MQLEIIGYGTFRRHAKSYLEPAIIHKWNTDQQQNFDNLQQQGGKVAVAGDMRADSPGHSAKFGSYTLMNLGSNTILDFQLVQSNEVGGSYHMEKEGLKRCLDHLESKDLAVEYIVTDRHPQIQKYLRERNIEQFYDVWHFEKGLSKKLLKLTQNKDCDTKLKRWLCSIKNHVYWSATSTTSGPEKVARWTSLVNHLQNVHVHDDPLFPKCTHPVGAASDANKPYLKGGSITLARVETILTNKRVLKDVLKLSHHYQTSSLESFHNLILRFTPK
;
A
#
# COMPACT_ATOMS: atom_id res chain seq x y z
N MET A 1 -13.64 -5.81 -49.36
CA MET A 1 -13.28 -4.77 -48.38
C MET A 1 -11.76 -4.71 -48.29
N GLN A 2 -11.12 -3.84 -49.07
CA GLN A 2 -9.69 -3.58 -48.97
C GLN A 2 -9.48 -2.64 -47.78
N LEU A 3 -9.11 -3.19 -46.63
CA LEU A 3 -8.62 -2.37 -45.53
C LEU A 3 -7.25 -1.83 -45.94
N GLU A 4 -7.18 -0.53 -46.25
CA GLU A 4 -5.91 0.14 -46.45
C GLU A 4 -5.17 0.17 -45.10
N ILE A 5 -4.16 -0.68 -44.97
CA ILE A 5 -3.35 -0.76 -43.76
C ILE A 5 -2.32 0.37 -43.83
N ILE A 6 -2.46 1.36 -42.96
CA ILE A 6 -1.43 2.39 -42.76
C ILE A 6 -0.16 1.69 -42.26
N GLY A 7 0.93 1.81 -43.02
CA GLY A 7 2.23 1.26 -42.59
C GLY A 7 2.68 1.84 -41.26
N TYR A 8 3.40 1.04 -40.45
CA TYR A 8 3.83 1.43 -39.09
C TYR A 8 4.58 2.77 -39.06
N GLY A 9 5.44 3.06 -40.05
CA GLY A 9 6.15 4.33 -40.15
C GLY A 9 5.21 5.53 -40.35
N THR A 10 4.19 5.40 -41.19
CA THR A 10 3.16 6.44 -41.39
C THR A 10 2.31 6.60 -40.13
N PHE A 11 1.91 5.50 -39.49
CA PHE A 11 1.19 5.53 -38.21
C PHE A 11 2.00 6.27 -37.13
N ARG A 12 3.28 5.92 -36.92
CA ARG A 12 4.12 6.57 -35.91
C ARG A 12 4.36 8.05 -36.21
N ARG A 13 4.46 8.43 -37.49
CA ARG A 13 4.55 9.85 -37.88
C ARG A 13 3.29 10.60 -37.52
N HIS A 14 2.12 10.08 -37.87
CA HIS A 14 0.84 10.69 -37.49
C HIS A 14 0.65 10.73 -35.97
N ALA A 15 0.98 9.65 -35.26
CA ALA A 15 0.89 9.60 -33.81
C ALA A 15 1.76 10.70 -33.18
N LYS A 16 3.02 10.82 -33.60
CA LYS A 16 3.95 11.84 -33.08
C LYS A 16 3.55 13.27 -33.44
N SER A 17 2.99 13.48 -34.62
CA SER A 17 2.63 14.82 -35.10
C SER A 17 1.30 15.33 -34.54
N TYR A 18 0.34 14.44 -34.26
CA TYR A 18 -1.04 14.84 -33.93
C TYR A 18 -1.55 14.23 -32.64
N LEU A 19 -1.43 12.92 -32.47
CA LEU A 19 -2.03 12.21 -31.33
C LEU A 19 -1.28 12.48 -30.01
N GLU A 20 0.03 12.29 -29.99
CA GLU A 20 0.87 12.48 -28.80
C GLU A 20 0.79 13.93 -28.28
N PRO A 21 0.91 14.99 -29.13
CA PRO A 21 0.73 16.36 -28.68
C PRO A 21 -0.67 16.63 -28.11
N ALA A 22 -1.73 16.09 -28.73
CA ALA A 22 -3.09 16.26 -28.24
C ALA A 22 -3.30 15.61 -26.87
N ILE A 23 -2.76 14.40 -26.66
CA ILE A 23 -2.79 13.70 -25.37
C ILE A 23 -2.03 14.51 -24.31
N ILE A 24 -0.81 14.97 -24.62
CA ILE A 24 0.02 15.76 -23.69
C ILE A 24 -0.68 17.07 -23.34
N HIS A 25 -1.24 17.76 -24.33
CA HIS A 25 -1.98 19.00 -24.10
C HIS A 25 -3.19 18.78 -23.17
N LYS A 26 -3.98 17.73 -23.41
CA LYS A 26 -5.12 17.39 -22.56
C LYS A 26 -4.67 17.04 -21.14
N TRP A 27 -3.64 16.20 -21.00
CA TRP A 27 -3.07 15.84 -19.71
C TRP A 27 -2.61 17.07 -18.93
N ASN A 28 -1.79 17.94 -19.54
CA ASN A 28 -1.27 19.13 -18.86
C ASN A 28 -2.40 20.09 -18.45
N THR A 29 -3.42 20.24 -19.29
CA THR A 29 -4.58 21.08 -18.99
C THR A 29 -5.35 20.55 -17.79
N ASP A 30 -5.67 19.25 -17.78
CA ASP A 30 -6.40 18.61 -16.68
C ASP A 30 -5.59 18.58 -15.39
N GLN A 31 -4.29 18.31 -15.50
CA GLN A 31 -3.37 18.29 -14.36
C GLN A 31 -3.28 19.66 -13.71
N GLN A 32 -3.15 20.74 -14.50
CA GLN A 32 -3.13 22.09 -13.97
C GLN A 32 -4.46 22.45 -13.29
N GLN A 33 -5.61 22.12 -13.91
CA GLN A 33 -6.92 22.32 -13.29
C GLN A 33 -7.06 21.56 -11.97
N ASN A 34 -6.56 20.32 -11.90
CA ASN A 34 -6.56 19.54 -10.66
C ASN A 34 -5.71 20.22 -9.57
N PHE A 35 -4.53 20.74 -9.92
CA PHE A 35 -3.70 21.46 -8.96
C PHE A 35 -4.36 22.74 -8.48
N ASP A 36 -4.94 23.55 -9.37
CA ASP A 36 -5.65 24.77 -9.01
C ASP A 36 -6.82 24.48 -8.05
N ASN A 37 -7.58 23.40 -8.31
CA ASN A 37 -8.67 22.96 -7.44
C ASN A 37 -8.17 22.52 -6.05
N LEU A 38 -7.03 21.82 -5.98
CA LEU A 38 -6.45 21.38 -4.71
C LEU A 38 -5.87 22.54 -3.90
N GLN A 39 -5.28 23.54 -4.57
CA GLN A 39 -4.85 24.78 -3.93
C GLN A 39 -6.05 25.52 -3.30
N GLN A 40 -7.17 25.62 -4.02
CA GLN A 40 -8.40 26.23 -3.51
C GLN A 40 -8.97 25.47 -2.29
N GLN A 41 -8.70 24.18 -2.18
CA GLN A 41 -9.09 23.33 -1.03
C GLN A 41 -8.10 23.37 0.14
N GLY A 42 -7.12 24.28 0.11
CA GLY A 42 -6.15 24.49 1.18
C GLY A 42 -4.76 23.92 0.92
N GLY A 43 -4.52 23.38 -0.28
CA GLY A 43 -3.18 23.01 -0.76
C GLY A 43 -2.52 21.85 -0.03
N LYS A 44 -3.26 21.11 0.82
CA LYS A 44 -2.77 19.91 1.51
C LYS A 44 -3.34 18.66 0.86
N VAL A 45 -2.48 17.72 0.51
CA VAL A 45 -2.87 16.50 -0.21
C VAL A 45 -2.40 15.25 0.50
N ALA A 46 -3.30 14.28 0.61
CA ALA A 46 -3.01 12.91 1.01
C ALA A 46 -2.81 12.08 -0.25
N VAL A 47 -1.64 11.45 -0.40
CA VAL A 47 -1.29 10.79 -1.66
C VAL A 47 -0.90 9.33 -1.48
N ALA A 48 -1.10 8.51 -2.51
CA ALA A 48 -0.54 7.18 -2.62
C ALA A 48 0.47 7.14 -3.77
N GLY A 49 1.58 6.43 -3.56
CA GLY A 49 2.65 6.36 -4.54
C GLY A 49 3.20 4.95 -4.69
N ASP A 50 3.38 4.53 -5.95
CA ASP A 50 3.94 3.23 -6.31
C ASP A 50 4.61 3.29 -7.69
N MET A 51 5.61 2.42 -7.91
CA MET A 51 6.31 2.29 -9.18
C MET A 51 6.01 0.96 -9.85
N ARG A 52 5.67 1.05 -11.14
CA ARG A 52 5.67 -0.08 -12.05
C ARG A 52 6.92 -0.09 -12.93
N ALA A 53 7.55 -1.24 -13.09
CA ALA A 53 8.68 -1.45 -14.00
C ALA A 53 8.27 -2.24 -15.26
N ASP A 54 9.05 -2.11 -16.33
CA ASP A 54 8.86 -2.83 -17.60
C ASP A 54 9.23 -4.32 -17.55
N SER A 55 10.10 -4.71 -16.63
CA SER A 55 10.48 -6.10 -16.39
C SER A 55 10.72 -6.35 -14.90
N PRO A 56 10.54 -7.61 -14.44
CA PRO A 56 10.80 -7.96 -13.05
C PRO A 56 12.29 -7.99 -12.73
N GLY A 57 12.64 -7.74 -11.47
CA GLY A 57 14.00 -7.85 -10.95
C GLY A 57 14.89 -6.65 -11.29
N HIS A 58 16.20 -6.86 -11.22
CA HIS A 58 17.19 -5.78 -11.34
C HIS A 58 17.49 -5.34 -12.78
N SER A 59 16.85 -5.96 -13.78
CA SER A 59 17.08 -5.69 -15.21
C SER A 59 16.14 -4.65 -15.83
N ALA A 60 15.23 -4.05 -15.04
CA ALA A 60 14.29 -3.07 -15.55
C ALA A 60 14.98 -1.90 -16.24
N LYS A 61 14.50 -1.56 -17.46
CA LYS A 61 15.03 -0.43 -18.22
C LYS A 61 14.24 0.83 -17.94
N PHE A 62 12.92 0.71 -17.82
CA PHE A 62 12.01 1.81 -17.55
C PHE A 62 11.12 1.51 -16.34
N GLY A 63 10.97 2.50 -15.47
CA GLY A 63 10.00 2.52 -14.38
C GLY A 63 9.08 3.73 -14.54
N SER A 64 7.77 3.55 -14.31
CA SER A 64 6.81 4.64 -14.19
C SER A 64 6.35 4.71 -12.74
N TYR A 65 6.73 5.79 -12.06
CA TYR A 65 6.20 6.10 -10.73
C TYR A 65 4.89 6.85 -10.90
N THR A 66 3.87 6.48 -10.15
CA THR A 66 2.55 7.12 -10.20
C THR A 66 2.20 7.67 -8.82
N LEU A 67 1.75 8.91 -8.78
CA LEU A 67 1.26 9.56 -7.57
C LEU A 67 -0.23 9.88 -7.72
N MET A 68 -1.04 9.37 -6.80
CA MET A 68 -2.50 9.49 -6.80
C MET A 68 -2.98 10.27 -5.56
N ASN A 69 -3.93 11.19 -5.73
CA ASN A 69 -4.65 11.79 -4.62
C ASN A 69 -5.64 10.78 -4.03
N LEU A 70 -5.54 10.54 -2.73
CA LEU A 70 -6.35 9.53 -2.04
C LEU A 70 -7.80 9.97 -1.85
N GLY A 71 -8.06 11.29 -1.73
CA GLY A 71 -9.41 11.81 -1.55
C GLY A 71 -10.29 11.69 -2.81
N SER A 72 -9.72 11.97 -3.98
CA SER A 72 -10.44 11.96 -5.26
C SER A 72 -10.15 10.72 -6.12
N ASN A 73 -9.19 9.87 -5.75
CA ASN A 73 -8.66 8.79 -6.58
C ASN A 73 -8.16 9.26 -7.97
N THR A 74 -7.71 10.51 -8.08
CA THR A 74 -7.17 11.06 -9.33
C THR A 74 -5.66 10.95 -9.37
N ILE A 75 -5.09 10.61 -10.53
CA ILE A 75 -3.64 10.67 -10.73
C ILE A 75 -3.23 12.13 -10.74
N LEU A 76 -2.36 12.50 -9.80
CA LEU A 76 -1.78 13.84 -9.73
C LEU A 76 -0.58 13.96 -10.64
N ASP A 77 0.26 12.92 -10.68
CA ASP A 77 1.44 12.92 -11.52
C ASP A 77 1.90 11.49 -11.84
N PHE A 78 2.66 11.35 -12.92
CA PHE A 78 3.42 10.13 -13.20
C PHE A 78 4.76 10.47 -13.85
N GLN A 79 5.80 9.77 -13.42
CA GLN A 79 7.18 10.07 -13.79
C GLN A 79 7.83 8.82 -14.40
N LEU A 80 8.22 8.94 -15.67
CA LEU A 80 8.99 7.91 -16.36
C LEU A 80 10.47 8.09 -16.01
N VAL A 81 11.09 7.03 -15.53
CA VAL A 81 12.48 6.98 -15.08
C VAL A 81 13.19 5.86 -15.82
N GLN A 82 14.32 6.15 -16.46
CA GLN A 82 15.15 5.15 -17.11
C GLN A 82 16.28 4.70 -16.19
N SER A 83 16.53 3.39 -16.08
CA SER A 83 17.52 2.86 -15.12
C SER A 83 18.93 3.42 -15.30
N ASN A 84 19.35 3.71 -16.54
CA ASN A 84 20.68 4.29 -16.80
C ASN A 84 20.83 5.71 -16.25
N GLU A 85 19.75 6.48 -16.12
CA GLU A 85 19.81 7.87 -15.66
C GLU A 85 20.00 7.96 -14.14
N VAL A 86 19.68 6.89 -13.41
CA VAL A 86 19.73 6.80 -11.95
C VAL A 86 20.73 5.76 -11.43
N GLY A 87 21.55 5.18 -12.31
CA GLY A 87 22.56 4.18 -11.93
C GLY A 87 21.98 2.80 -11.58
N GLY A 88 20.77 2.48 -12.06
CA GLY A 88 20.17 1.15 -11.96
C GLY A 88 18.69 1.17 -11.59
N SER A 89 18.00 0.05 -11.91
CA SER A 89 16.57 -0.15 -11.65
C SER A 89 16.17 0.05 -10.18
N TYR A 90 17.08 -0.29 -9.26
CA TYR A 90 16.91 -0.16 -7.82
C TYR A 90 16.73 1.29 -7.32
N HIS A 91 17.14 2.28 -8.12
CA HIS A 91 17.05 3.70 -7.77
C HIS A 91 15.85 4.40 -8.43
N MET A 92 15.17 3.74 -9.38
CA MET A 92 14.12 4.35 -10.17
C MET A 92 12.92 4.78 -9.33
N GLU A 93 12.51 3.94 -8.36
CA GLU A 93 11.34 4.22 -7.52
C GLU A 93 11.54 5.50 -6.70
N LYS A 94 12.72 5.62 -6.08
CA LYS A 94 13.07 6.79 -5.26
C LYS A 94 13.15 8.04 -6.12
N GLU A 95 13.74 7.94 -7.30
CA GLU A 95 13.83 9.09 -8.22
C GLU A 95 12.45 9.51 -8.73
N GLY A 96 11.60 8.56 -9.11
CA GLY A 96 10.24 8.85 -9.56
C GLY A 96 9.41 9.51 -8.47
N LEU A 97 9.48 9.00 -7.22
CA LEU A 97 8.84 9.63 -6.06
C LEU A 97 9.36 11.06 -5.86
N LYS A 98 10.69 11.24 -5.88
CA LYS A 98 11.30 12.56 -5.71
C LYS A 98 10.76 13.55 -6.74
N ARG A 99 10.74 13.19 -8.03
CA ARG A 99 10.22 14.05 -9.11
C ARG A 99 8.76 14.41 -8.90
N CYS A 100 7.91 13.45 -8.52
CA CYS A 100 6.50 13.74 -8.25
C CYS A 100 6.33 14.72 -7.07
N LEU A 101 7.08 14.53 -5.98
CA LEU A 101 7.00 15.41 -4.82
C LEU A 101 7.57 16.81 -5.11
N ASP A 102 8.68 16.91 -5.84
CA ASP A 102 9.25 18.18 -6.29
C ASP A 102 8.25 18.93 -7.20
N HIS A 103 7.52 18.20 -8.04
CA HIS A 103 6.48 18.78 -8.88
C HIS A 103 5.30 19.31 -8.05
N LEU A 104 4.79 18.56 -7.07
CA LEU A 104 3.75 19.06 -6.16
C LEU A 104 4.19 20.32 -5.41
N GLU A 105 5.42 20.34 -4.88
CA GLU A 105 5.96 21.52 -4.20
C GLU A 105 6.08 22.72 -5.14
N SER A 106 6.48 22.52 -6.40
CA SER A 106 6.51 23.61 -7.40
C SER A 106 5.13 24.18 -7.75
N LYS A 107 4.06 23.50 -7.34
CA LYS A 107 2.66 23.89 -7.49
C LYS A 107 2.04 24.29 -6.16
N ASP A 108 2.86 24.61 -5.15
CA ASP A 108 2.43 25.00 -3.81
C ASP A 108 1.47 23.98 -3.14
N LEU A 109 1.61 22.70 -3.47
CA LEU A 109 0.87 21.61 -2.85
C LEU A 109 1.74 20.89 -1.81
N ALA A 110 1.34 20.98 -0.55
CA ALA A 110 1.97 20.30 0.56
C ALA A 110 1.42 18.88 0.72
N VAL A 111 2.31 17.88 0.81
CA VAL A 111 1.91 16.50 1.10
C VAL A 111 1.70 16.35 2.60
N GLU A 112 0.46 16.08 3.02
CA GLU A 112 0.12 15.86 4.43
C GLU A 112 0.66 14.50 4.90
N TYR A 113 0.40 13.47 4.10
CA TYR A 113 1.01 12.15 4.26
C TYR A 113 1.00 11.40 2.93
N ILE A 114 1.86 10.39 2.86
CA ILE A 114 1.91 9.47 1.73
C ILE A 114 1.71 8.02 2.18
N VAL A 115 0.93 7.26 1.41
CA VAL A 115 0.79 5.82 1.55
C VAL A 115 1.64 5.13 0.49
N THR A 116 2.61 4.32 0.90
CA THR A 116 3.45 3.54 -0.02
C THR A 116 3.72 2.15 0.54
N ASP A 117 4.39 1.35 -0.28
CA ASP A 117 5.03 0.11 0.13
C ASP A 117 6.21 0.32 1.08
N ARG A 118 6.58 -0.80 1.73
CA ARG A 118 7.64 -0.86 2.75
C ARG A 118 9.03 -0.97 2.11
N HIS A 119 9.47 0.08 1.41
CA HIS A 119 10.80 0.15 0.80
C HIS A 119 11.79 1.01 1.63
N PRO A 120 12.92 0.46 2.12
CA PRO A 120 13.83 1.17 3.04
C PRO A 120 14.40 2.50 2.50
N GLN A 121 14.68 2.59 1.19
CA GLN A 121 15.17 3.83 0.60
C GLN A 121 14.11 4.93 0.63
N ILE A 122 12.86 4.58 0.31
CA ILE A 122 11.71 5.50 0.35
C ILE A 122 11.46 5.97 1.78
N GLN A 123 11.48 5.05 2.75
CA GLN A 123 11.34 5.39 4.16
C GLN A 123 12.42 6.36 4.65
N LYS A 124 13.67 6.15 4.22
CA LYS A 124 14.77 7.07 4.58
C LYS A 124 14.53 8.45 3.98
N TYR A 125 14.22 8.49 2.69
CA TYR A 125 14.00 9.71 1.95
C TYR A 125 12.83 10.55 2.49
N LEU A 126 11.68 9.92 2.75
CA LEU A 126 10.50 10.61 3.29
C LEU A 126 10.75 11.15 4.71
N ARG A 127 11.50 10.42 5.55
CA ARG A 127 11.92 10.94 6.86
C ARG A 127 12.82 12.17 6.74
N GLU A 128 13.76 12.17 5.80
CA GLU A 128 14.65 13.31 5.55
C GLU A 128 13.88 14.53 5.01
N ARG A 129 12.80 14.31 4.26
CA ARG A 129 11.88 15.36 3.77
C ARG A 129 10.79 15.76 4.76
N ASN A 130 10.76 15.15 5.96
CA ASN A 130 9.74 15.38 6.98
C ASN A 130 8.29 15.15 6.49
N ILE A 131 8.09 14.13 5.64
CA ILE A 131 6.76 13.72 5.16
C ILE A 131 6.32 12.47 5.93
N GLU A 132 5.12 12.53 6.52
CA GLU A 132 4.57 11.38 7.23
C GLU A 132 4.24 10.26 6.23
N GLN A 133 4.68 9.05 6.55
CA GLN A 133 4.49 7.88 5.72
C GLN A 133 3.64 6.85 6.46
N PHE A 134 2.57 6.43 5.79
CA PHE A 134 1.79 5.26 6.16
C PHE A 134 2.03 4.10 5.20
N TYR A 135 1.78 2.88 5.68
CA TYR A 135 1.93 1.66 4.91
C TYR A 135 0.58 1.13 4.44
N ASP A 136 0.61 0.57 3.24
CA ASP A 136 -0.50 -0.17 2.70
C ASP A 136 -0.83 -1.41 3.55
N VAL A 137 -2.10 -1.51 3.95
CA VAL A 137 -2.57 -2.59 4.85
C VAL A 137 -2.60 -3.93 4.13
N TRP A 138 -2.94 -3.93 2.84
CA TRP A 138 -3.00 -5.15 2.05
C TRP A 138 -1.62 -5.78 1.86
N HIS A 139 -0.60 -5.00 1.52
CA HIS A 139 0.77 -5.50 1.38
C HIS A 139 1.30 -6.09 2.69
N PHE A 140 1.05 -5.41 3.81
CA PHE A 140 1.39 -5.92 5.15
C PHE A 140 0.64 -7.23 5.46
N GLU A 141 -0.68 -7.24 5.30
CA GLU A 141 -1.54 -8.41 5.58
C GLU A 141 -1.14 -9.61 4.72
N LYS A 142 -0.94 -9.41 3.42
CA LYS A 142 -0.52 -10.45 2.48
C LYS A 142 0.80 -11.10 2.90
N GLY A 143 1.77 -10.30 3.33
CA GLY A 143 3.05 -10.79 3.84
C GLY A 143 2.88 -11.62 5.13
N LEU A 144 2.01 -11.16 6.03
CA LEU A 144 1.71 -11.83 7.28
C LEU A 144 0.94 -13.16 7.07
N SER A 145 -0.11 -13.13 6.27
CA SER A 145 -0.95 -14.28 5.94
C SER A 145 -0.16 -15.40 5.29
N LYS A 146 0.83 -15.08 4.45
CA LYS A 146 1.76 -16.10 3.91
C LYS A 146 2.55 -16.82 4.99
N LYS A 147 3.01 -16.11 6.03
CA LYS A 147 3.76 -16.72 7.15
C LYS A 147 2.84 -17.58 8.02
N LEU A 148 1.64 -17.09 8.31
CA LEU A 148 0.66 -17.83 9.10
C LEU A 148 0.16 -19.08 8.36
N LEU A 149 -0.05 -18.99 7.04
CA LEU A 149 -0.42 -20.14 6.22
C LEU A 149 0.65 -21.25 6.28
N LYS A 150 1.94 -20.88 6.23
CA LYS A 150 3.04 -21.85 6.42
C LYS A 150 2.99 -22.52 7.79
N LEU A 151 2.63 -21.79 8.86
CA LEU A 151 2.44 -22.40 10.18
C LEU A 151 1.31 -23.43 10.19
N THR A 152 0.21 -23.19 9.47
CA THR A 152 -0.90 -24.17 9.40
C THR A 152 -0.53 -25.47 8.69
N GLN A 153 0.55 -25.48 7.91
CA GLN A 153 1.06 -26.66 7.20
C GLN A 153 2.08 -27.44 8.05
N ASN A 154 2.50 -26.91 9.19
CA ASN A 154 3.44 -27.56 10.08
C ASN A 154 2.72 -28.58 10.97
N LYS A 155 3.23 -29.82 11.03
CA LYS A 155 2.63 -30.93 11.77
C LYS A 155 2.57 -30.70 13.29
N ASP A 156 3.47 -29.89 13.85
CA ASP A 156 3.48 -29.57 15.29
C ASP A 156 2.45 -28.47 15.65
N CYS A 157 1.84 -27.84 14.63
CA CYS A 157 0.87 -26.77 14.83
C CYS A 157 -0.57 -27.31 14.81
N ASP A 158 -1.39 -26.77 15.70
CA ASP A 158 -2.81 -27.09 15.81
C ASP A 158 -3.54 -26.64 14.53
N THR A 159 -4.28 -27.59 13.93
CA THR A 159 -5.09 -27.36 12.73
C THR A 159 -6.15 -26.27 12.92
N LYS A 160 -6.54 -25.99 14.17
CA LYS A 160 -7.43 -24.89 14.55
C LYS A 160 -6.96 -23.52 14.06
N LEU A 161 -5.64 -23.31 13.92
CA LEU A 161 -5.08 -22.04 13.42
C LEU A 161 -5.65 -21.67 12.03
N LYS A 162 -5.91 -22.67 11.18
CA LYS A 162 -6.47 -22.44 9.84
C LYS A 162 -7.83 -21.73 9.90
N ARG A 163 -8.63 -22.02 10.92
CA ARG A 163 -9.95 -21.40 11.14
C ARG A 163 -9.85 -19.94 11.63
N TRP A 164 -8.67 -19.51 12.06
CA TRP A 164 -8.41 -18.14 12.51
C TRP A 164 -7.82 -17.22 11.44
N LEU A 165 -7.28 -17.73 10.34
CA LEU A 165 -6.59 -16.91 9.33
C LEU A 165 -7.45 -15.75 8.82
N CYS A 166 -8.73 -16.00 8.52
CA CYS A 166 -9.66 -14.94 8.07
C CYS A 166 -9.88 -13.87 9.16
N SER A 167 -10.02 -14.29 10.42
CA SER A 167 -10.19 -13.34 11.52
C SER A 167 -8.92 -12.55 11.81
N ILE A 168 -7.74 -13.17 11.73
CA ILE A 168 -6.46 -12.45 11.88
C ILE A 168 -6.34 -11.39 10.79
N LYS A 169 -6.66 -11.73 9.54
CA LYS A 169 -6.73 -10.78 8.43
C LYS A 169 -7.67 -9.62 8.76
N ASN A 170 -8.91 -9.91 9.13
CA ASN A 170 -9.90 -8.86 9.45
C ASN A 170 -9.44 -8.00 10.62
N HIS A 171 -8.75 -8.59 11.60
CA HIS A 171 -8.20 -7.87 12.76
C HIS A 171 -7.09 -6.91 12.37
N VAL A 172 -6.26 -7.23 11.37
CA VAL A 172 -5.27 -6.28 10.81
C VAL A 172 -5.97 -5.04 10.26
N TYR A 173 -6.97 -5.23 9.40
CA TYR A 173 -7.73 -4.11 8.81
C TYR A 173 -8.46 -3.32 9.87
N TRP A 174 -9.15 -4.00 10.78
CA TRP A 174 -9.85 -3.36 11.88
C TRP A 174 -8.88 -2.55 12.73
N SER A 175 -7.76 -3.11 13.17
CA SER A 175 -6.74 -2.40 13.96
C SER A 175 -6.26 -1.14 13.23
N ALA A 176 -6.03 -1.22 11.92
CA ALA A 176 -5.55 -0.10 11.12
C ALA A 176 -6.58 1.03 10.93
N THR A 177 -7.85 0.69 10.65
CA THR A 177 -8.86 1.67 10.20
C THR A 177 -9.77 2.20 11.32
N SER A 178 -9.81 1.52 12.47
CA SER A 178 -10.69 1.92 13.58
C SER A 178 -10.05 2.91 14.56
N THR A 179 -8.82 3.36 14.30
CA THR A 179 -8.14 4.42 15.06
C THR A 179 -7.08 5.13 14.20
N THR A 180 -6.84 6.40 14.46
CA THR A 180 -5.74 7.18 13.86
C THR A 180 -4.43 7.01 14.64
N SER A 181 -4.50 6.62 15.92
CA SER A 181 -3.36 6.55 16.83
C SER A 181 -2.51 5.31 16.58
N GLY A 182 -1.26 5.51 16.13
CA GLY A 182 -0.29 4.42 15.92
C GLY A 182 -0.10 3.49 17.13
N PRO A 183 0.13 4.01 18.35
CA PRO A 183 0.21 3.20 19.56
C PRO A 183 -1.05 2.38 19.84
N GLU A 184 -2.24 2.94 19.59
CA GLU A 184 -3.50 2.21 19.79
C GLU A 184 -3.69 1.10 18.74
N LYS A 185 -3.24 1.31 17.48
CA LYS A 185 -3.18 0.22 16.47
C LYS A 185 -2.34 -0.95 16.97
N VAL A 186 -1.21 -0.66 17.62
CA VAL A 186 -0.33 -1.68 18.19
C VAL A 186 -1.00 -2.40 19.35
N ALA A 187 -1.65 -1.67 20.28
CA ALA A 187 -2.37 -2.26 21.41
C ALA A 187 -3.52 -3.18 20.96
N ARG A 188 -4.32 -2.73 20.00
CA ARG A 188 -5.37 -3.53 19.36
C ARG A 188 -4.79 -4.74 18.64
N TRP A 189 -3.65 -4.61 17.98
CA TRP A 189 -3.00 -5.70 17.28
C TRP A 189 -2.45 -6.77 18.23
N THR A 190 -1.73 -6.37 19.28
CA THR A 190 -1.13 -7.30 20.25
C THR A 190 -2.19 -8.03 21.05
N SER A 191 -3.34 -7.40 21.31
CA SER A 191 -4.47 -8.04 21.99
C SER A 191 -5.04 -9.26 21.25
N LEU A 192 -4.79 -9.37 19.93
CA LEU A 192 -5.18 -10.54 19.14
C LEU A 192 -4.59 -11.85 19.69
N VAL A 193 -3.39 -11.82 20.26
CA VAL A 193 -2.77 -13.01 20.87
C VAL A 193 -3.62 -13.50 22.04
N ASN A 194 -4.16 -12.59 22.85
CA ASN A 194 -5.10 -12.90 23.92
C ASN A 194 -6.43 -13.40 23.38
N HIS A 195 -6.96 -12.75 22.34
CA HIS A 195 -8.23 -13.15 21.73
C HIS A 195 -8.18 -14.58 21.14
N LEU A 196 -7.05 -14.97 20.56
CA LEU A 196 -6.82 -16.34 20.05
C LEU A 196 -6.96 -17.43 21.13
N GLN A 197 -6.76 -17.09 22.40
CA GLN A 197 -6.88 -17.98 23.56
C GLN A 197 -8.14 -17.67 24.42
N ASN A 198 -9.13 -16.96 23.86
CA ASN A 198 -10.37 -16.57 24.53
C ASN A 198 -10.19 -15.62 25.73
N VAL A 199 -9.11 -14.84 25.73
CA VAL A 199 -8.86 -13.81 26.75
C VAL A 199 -9.24 -12.45 26.16
N HIS A 200 -10.23 -11.79 26.76
CA HIS A 200 -10.84 -10.55 26.25
C HIS A 200 -10.52 -9.31 27.08
N VAL A 201 -9.70 -9.46 28.13
CA VAL A 201 -9.19 -8.39 28.98
C VAL A 201 -7.68 -8.34 28.82
N HIS A 202 -7.11 -7.15 28.75
CA HIS A 202 -5.72 -6.93 28.37
C HIS A 202 -5.06 -5.92 29.31
N ASP A 203 -3.76 -6.09 29.52
CA ASP A 203 -2.98 -5.22 30.41
C ASP A 203 -2.69 -3.85 29.77
N ASP A 204 -2.79 -3.73 28.44
CA ASP A 204 -2.50 -2.49 27.72
C ASP A 204 -3.63 -1.46 27.93
N PRO A 205 -3.35 -0.29 28.55
CA PRO A 205 -4.38 0.70 28.86
C PRO A 205 -4.96 1.38 27.61
N LEU A 206 -4.27 1.33 26.46
CA LEU A 206 -4.78 1.85 25.19
C LEU A 206 -5.86 0.94 24.59
N PHE A 207 -5.88 -0.34 24.97
CA PHE A 207 -6.93 -1.27 24.58
C PHE A 207 -7.17 -2.33 25.67
N PRO A 208 -7.85 -1.98 26.78
CA PRO A 208 -7.93 -2.83 27.96
C PRO A 208 -8.92 -4.00 27.84
N LYS A 209 -9.85 -3.95 26.87
CA LYS A 209 -10.83 -5.01 26.64
C LYS A 209 -11.34 -5.05 25.20
N CYS A 210 -11.75 -6.23 24.74
CA CYS A 210 -12.41 -6.42 23.45
C CYS A 210 -13.70 -5.57 23.34
N THR A 211 -14.00 -5.11 22.13
CA THR A 211 -15.15 -4.23 21.83
C THR A 211 -16.47 -4.97 21.63
N HIS A 212 -16.45 -6.29 21.66
CA HIS A 212 -17.64 -7.13 21.49
C HIS A 212 -17.98 -7.88 22.79
N PRO A 213 -19.25 -8.27 22.98
CA PRO A 213 -19.62 -9.16 24.07
C PRO A 213 -18.88 -10.51 23.99
N VAL A 214 -18.58 -11.08 25.15
CA VAL A 214 -18.09 -12.46 25.22
C VAL A 214 -19.19 -13.39 24.72
N GLY A 215 -18.86 -14.29 23.80
CA GLY A 215 -19.85 -15.20 23.19
C GLY A 215 -20.67 -14.58 22.05
N ALA A 216 -20.24 -13.44 21.49
CA ALA A 216 -20.80 -12.93 20.24
C ALA A 216 -20.82 -14.02 19.15
N ALA A 217 -21.78 -13.95 18.22
CA ALA A 217 -21.94 -14.97 17.17
C ALA A 217 -20.67 -15.20 16.33
N SER A 218 -19.80 -14.20 16.21
CA SER A 218 -18.48 -14.29 15.56
C SER A 218 -17.47 -15.18 16.29
N ASP A 219 -17.70 -15.42 17.58
CA ASP A 219 -16.80 -16.08 18.53
C ASP A 219 -17.36 -17.39 19.09
N ALA A 220 -18.69 -17.55 19.10
CA ALA A 220 -19.41 -18.69 19.71
C ALA A 220 -18.97 -20.07 19.21
N ASN A 221 -18.37 -20.17 18.01
CA ASN A 221 -17.88 -21.42 17.42
C ASN A 221 -16.38 -21.38 17.04
N LYS A 222 -15.64 -20.38 17.50
CA LYS A 222 -14.20 -20.26 17.20
C LYS A 222 -13.40 -21.32 17.96
N PRO A 223 -12.49 -22.03 17.27
CA PRO A 223 -11.64 -23.00 17.94
C PRO A 223 -10.46 -22.29 18.60
N TYR A 224 -10.62 -21.85 19.85
CA TYR A 224 -9.55 -21.17 20.58
C TYR A 224 -8.30 -22.06 20.69
N LEU A 225 -7.13 -21.42 20.63
CA LEU A 225 -5.85 -22.05 20.84
C LEU A 225 -5.61 -22.25 22.34
N LYS A 226 -4.96 -23.35 22.71
CA LYS A 226 -4.60 -23.60 24.10
C LYS A 226 -3.47 -22.65 24.52
N GLY A 227 -3.63 -21.97 25.66
CA GLY A 227 -2.58 -21.17 26.29
C GLY A 227 -1.31 -21.99 26.51
N GLY A 228 -0.15 -21.41 26.25
CA GLY A 228 1.15 -22.09 26.33
C GLY A 228 1.41 -23.16 25.28
N SER A 229 0.53 -23.33 24.28
CA SER A 229 0.78 -24.27 23.17
C SER A 229 1.89 -23.79 22.24
N ILE A 230 2.59 -24.75 21.61
CA ILE A 230 3.60 -24.47 20.57
C ILE A 230 3.00 -23.62 19.44
N THR A 231 1.73 -23.84 19.10
CA THR A 231 1.04 -23.09 18.05
C THR A 231 0.87 -21.62 18.44
N LEU A 232 0.38 -21.35 19.65
CA LEU A 232 0.19 -19.99 20.13
C LEU A 232 1.54 -19.26 20.22
N ALA A 233 2.57 -19.89 20.78
CA ALA A 233 3.91 -19.29 20.88
C ALA A 233 4.52 -18.95 19.51
N ARG A 234 4.35 -19.84 18.51
CA ARG A 234 4.80 -19.59 17.13
C ARG A 234 4.01 -18.47 16.45
N VAL A 235 2.69 -18.41 16.68
CA VAL A 235 1.84 -17.32 16.16
C VAL A 235 2.24 -16.01 16.81
N GLU A 236 2.31 -15.94 18.13
CA GLU A 236 2.73 -14.77 18.90
C GLU A 236 4.07 -14.24 18.38
N THR A 237 5.09 -15.10 18.23
CA THR A 237 6.40 -14.72 17.68
C THR A 237 6.30 -14.01 16.32
N ILE A 238 5.36 -14.43 15.46
CA ILE A 238 5.11 -13.79 14.17
C ILE A 238 4.38 -12.45 14.37
N LEU A 239 3.32 -12.41 15.17
CA LEU A 239 2.47 -11.23 15.35
C LEU A 239 3.19 -10.11 16.12
N THR A 240 3.99 -10.45 17.13
CA THR A 240 4.67 -9.50 18.03
C THR A 240 6.13 -9.23 17.64
N ASN A 241 6.56 -9.70 16.47
CA ASN A 241 7.88 -9.40 15.96
C ASN A 241 8.11 -7.87 15.92
N LYS A 242 9.28 -7.40 16.41
CA LYS A 242 9.62 -5.97 16.48
C LYS A 242 9.37 -5.20 15.17
N ARG A 243 9.62 -5.84 14.02
CA ARG A 243 9.37 -5.24 12.69
C ARG A 243 7.87 -5.14 12.41
N VAL A 244 7.11 -6.19 12.72
CA VAL A 244 5.65 -6.21 12.57
C VAL A 244 5.01 -5.12 13.41
N LEU A 245 5.40 -4.96 14.68
CA LEU A 245 4.85 -3.91 15.54
C LEU A 245 5.16 -2.49 15.03
N LYS A 246 6.38 -2.27 14.51
CA LYS A 246 6.74 -1.00 13.86
C LYS A 246 5.92 -0.74 12.60
N ASP A 247 5.60 -1.79 11.84
CA ASP A 247 4.79 -1.66 10.64
C ASP A 247 3.31 -1.39 10.99
N VAL A 248 2.76 -2.10 11.98
CA VAL A 248 1.39 -1.90 12.52
C VAL A 248 1.16 -0.45 12.96
N LEU A 249 2.14 0.13 13.65
CA LEU A 249 2.09 1.53 14.09
C LEU A 249 1.84 2.51 12.93
N LYS A 250 2.35 2.19 11.73
CA LYS A 250 2.29 3.02 10.53
C LYS A 250 1.24 2.56 9.51
N LEU A 251 0.36 1.61 9.85
CA LEU A 251 -0.68 1.20 8.90
C LEU A 251 -1.63 2.37 8.58
N SER A 252 -1.97 2.52 7.30
CA SER A 252 -2.89 3.56 6.86
C SER A 252 -4.30 3.35 7.42
N HIS A 253 -4.91 4.44 7.89
CA HIS A 253 -6.18 4.43 8.61
C HIS A 253 -7.38 4.88 7.74
N HIS A 254 -7.16 5.73 6.73
CA HIS A 254 -8.22 6.25 5.87
C HIS A 254 -8.24 5.61 4.49
N TYR A 255 -7.07 5.50 3.85
CA TYR A 255 -6.99 5.14 2.44
C TYR A 255 -5.97 4.04 2.18
N GLN A 256 -6.29 3.18 1.22
CA GLN A 256 -5.44 2.06 0.81
C GLN A 256 -4.98 2.30 -0.63
N THR A 257 -3.95 1.57 -1.08
CA THR A 257 -3.42 1.71 -2.45
C THR A 257 -4.23 0.96 -3.51
N SER A 258 -5.38 0.35 -3.16
CA SER A 258 -6.19 -0.47 -4.09
C SER A 258 -6.62 0.26 -5.36
N SER A 259 -6.91 1.56 -5.28
CA SER A 259 -7.24 2.39 -6.45
C SER A 259 -6.03 2.56 -7.38
N LEU A 260 -4.85 2.76 -6.80
CA LEU A 260 -3.59 2.88 -7.52
C LEU A 260 -3.21 1.55 -8.19
N GLU A 261 -3.35 0.43 -7.48
CA GLU A 261 -3.17 -0.90 -8.05
C GLU A 261 -4.15 -1.16 -9.20
N SER A 262 -5.42 -0.75 -9.05
CA SER A 262 -6.44 -0.90 -10.11
C SER A 262 -6.06 -0.11 -11.36
N PHE A 263 -5.52 1.10 -11.19
CA PHE A 263 -4.98 1.90 -12.28
C PHE A 263 -3.80 1.19 -12.96
N HIS A 264 -2.82 0.68 -12.20
CA HIS A 264 -1.69 -0.06 -12.79
C HIS A 264 -2.14 -1.33 -13.52
N ASN A 265 -3.10 -2.07 -12.97
CA ASN A 265 -3.70 -3.25 -13.60
C ASN A 265 -4.39 -2.92 -14.92
N LEU A 266 -5.01 -1.73 -15.04
CA LEU A 266 -5.58 -1.27 -16.31
C LEU A 266 -4.49 -1.08 -17.36
N ILE A 267 -3.37 -0.42 -17.01
CA ILE A 267 -2.28 -0.18 -17.96
C ILE A 267 -1.69 -1.51 -18.45
N LEU A 268 -1.60 -2.53 -17.60
CA LEU A 268 -1.12 -3.87 -17.99
C LEU A 268 -1.94 -4.50 -19.13
N ARG A 269 -3.21 -4.13 -19.29
CA ARG A 269 -4.05 -4.61 -20.41
C ARG A 269 -3.63 -4.01 -21.75
N PHE A 270 -2.98 -2.86 -21.75
CA PHE A 270 -2.58 -2.12 -22.94
C PHE A 270 -1.09 -2.21 -23.23
N THR A 271 -0.29 -2.81 -22.35
CA THR A 271 1.13 -3.07 -22.62
C THR A 271 1.30 -4.33 -23.48
N PRO A 272 2.24 -4.34 -24.44
CA PRO A 272 2.62 -5.55 -25.15
C PRO A 272 3.00 -6.66 -24.16
N LYS A 273 2.55 -7.89 -24.44
CA LYS A 273 2.96 -9.08 -23.69
C LYS A 273 4.32 -9.57 -24.13
#